data_AF-A0A1M6BU57-F1
#
_entry.id   AF-A0A1M6BU57-F1
#
_cell.length_a   1.000
_cell.length_b   1.000
_cell.length_c   1.000
_cell.angle_alpha   90.00
_cell.angle_beta   90.00
_cell.angle_gamma   90.00
#
_symmetry.space_group_name_H-M   'P 1'
#
loop_
_entity.id
_entity.type
_entity.pdbx_description
1 polymer ?
#
loop_
_entity_poly.entity_id
_entity_poly.type
_entity_poly.pdbx_seq_one_letter_code
_entity_poly.pdbx_strand_id
1 'polypeptide(L)'
;MDSKDTYSKSVQEQKDLAQINADLMKNIVQGKNRSLEHSEKWMSVNINDIVNQFAPGAQAEVQGNKVEWRDKEGKVSIVADIGGGYLRIQDLSKPFRAYFDLKGESVNNYIDAKGKQHGRPKAEREALTHFRIKYRSEM
;
A
#
# COMPACT_ATOMS: atom_id res chain seq x y z
N MET A 1 1.02 -3.36 18.08
CA MET A 1 1.26 -1.95 17.74
C MET A 1 0.02 -1.44 17.04
N ASP A 2 -0.45 -0.23 17.33
CA ASP A 2 -1.56 0.36 16.56
C ASP A 2 -1.00 1.06 15.31
N SER A 3 -0.93 0.30 14.21
CA SER A 3 -0.49 0.77 12.90
C SER A 3 -1.44 1.80 12.32
N LYS A 4 -2.74 1.72 12.65
CA LYS A 4 -3.73 2.71 12.21
C LYS A 4 -3.48 4.06 12.85
N ASP A 5 -3.27 4.12 14.16
CA ASP A 5 -2.96 5.38 14.84
C ASP A 5 -1.68 6.01 14.31
N THR A 6 -0.65 5.19 14.15
CA THR A 6 0.62 5.64 13.59
C THR A 6 0.43 6.22 12.19
N TYR A 7 -0.25 5.49 11.29
CA TYR A 7 -0.57 5.97 9.95
C TYR A 7 -1.34 7.29 9.97
N SER A 8 -2.39 7.39 10.78
CA SER A 8 -3.22 8.59 10.88
C SER A 8 -2.45 9.81 11.38
N LYS A 9 -1.56 9.64 12.36
CA LYS A 9 -0.67 10.71 12.83
C LYS A 9 0.30 11.16 11.73
N SER A 10 0.97 10.22 11.07
CA SER A 10 1.89 10.52 9.97
C SER A 10 1.20 11.21 8.81
N VAL A 11 -0.06 10.86 8.49
CA VAL A 11 -0.86 11.55 7.47
C VAL A 11 -1.03 13.03 7.83
N GLN A 12 -1.35 13.34 9.08
CA GLN A 12 -1.52 14.72 9.53
C GLN A 12 -0.20 15.48 9.46
N GLU A 13 0.86 14.93 10.05
CA GLU A 13 2.19 15.54 10.07
C GLU A 13 2.73 15.81 8.66
N GLN A 14 2.61 14.85 7.74
CA GLN A 14 3.09 15.03 6.36
C GLN A 14 2.23 16.02 5.56
N LYS A 15 0.93 16.15 5.85
CA LYS A 15 0.09 17.19 5.26
C LYS A 15 0.46 18.58 5.74
N ASP A 16 0.79 18.72 7.02
CA ASP A 16 1.24 19.99 7.58
C ASP A 16 2.61 20.38 7.00
N LEU A 17 3.54 19.43 6.92
CA LEU A 17 4.84 19.63 6.27
C LEU A 17 4.70 20.00 4.79
N ALA A 18 3.74 19.40 4.08
CA ALA A 18 3.50 19.69 2.66
C ALA A 18 3.05 21.14 2.40
N GLN A 19 2.55 21.87 3.40
CA GLN A 19 2.19 23.29 3.23
C GLN A 19 3.41 24.15 2.88
N ILE A 20 4.60 23.74 3.31
CA ILE A 20 5.87 24.45 3.06
C ILE A 20 6.82 23.66 2.16
N ASN A 21 6.44 22.45 1.73
CA ASN A 21 7.24 21.59 0.85
C ASN A 21 6.45 21.24 -0.41
N ALA A 22 6.76 21.94 -1.51
CA ALA A 22 6.05 21.80 -2.78
C ALA A 22 6.17 20.39 -3.40
N ASP A 23 7.33 19.73 -3.27
CA ASP A 23 7.53 18.38 -3.81
C ASP A 23 6.72 17.34 -3.04
N LEU A 24 6.70 17.45 -1.70
CA LEU A 24 5.86 16.60 -0.87
C LEU A 24 4.37 16.82 -1.17
N MET A 25 3.93 18.08 -1.29
CA MET A 25 2.56 18.41 -1.68
C MET A 25 2.18 17.78 -3.02
N LYS A 26 3.06 17.90 -4.02
CA LYS A 26 2.85 17.28 -5.33
C LYS A 26 2.67 15.77 -5.22
N ASN A 27 3.51 15.09 -4.44
CA ASN A 27 3.41 13.64 -4.25
C ASN A 27 2.13 13.22 -3.53
N ILE A 28 1.70 13.98 -2.50
CA ILE A 28 0.43 13.75 -1.80
C ILE A 28 -0.76 13.92 -2.77
N VAL A 29 -0.78 14.98 -3.57
CA VAL A 29 -1.84 15.22 -4.56
C VAL A 29 -1.87 14.10 -5.62
N GLN A 30 -0.72 13.62 -6.09
CA GLN A 30 -0.65 12.49 -7.02
C GLN A 30 -1.18 11.19 -6.41
N GLY A 31 -0.92 10.93 -5.12
CA GLY A 31 -1.53 9.82 -4.38
C GLY A 31 -3.05 9.92 -4.36
N LYS A 32 -3.58 11.11 -4.05
CA LYS A 32 -5.01 11.38 -4.02
C LYS A 32 -5.67 11.16 -5.39
N ASN A 33 -5.08 11.69 -6.47
CA ASN A 33 -5.62 11.54 -7.82
C ASN A 33 -5.70 10.07 -8.25
N ARG A 34 -4.65 9.27 -7.96
CA ARG A 34 -4.69 7.81 -8.23
C ARG A 34 -5.82 7.11 -7.48
N SER A 35 -6.08 7.49 -6.23
CA SER A 35 -7.21 6.92 -5.49
C SER A 35 -8.53 7.31 -6.13
N LEU A 36 -8.73 8.57 -6.52
CA LEU A 36 -9.97 8.99 -7.19
C LEU A 36 -10.23 8.23 -8.50
N GLU A 37 -9.19 7.94 -9.26
CA GLU A 37 -9.30 7.26 -10.56
C GLU A 37 -9.57 5.75 -10.46
N HIS A 38 -9.13 5.10 -9.37
CA HIS A 38 -9.02 3.63 -9.35
C HIS A 38 -9.58 2.96 -8.09
N SER A 39 -9.85 3.70 -7.01
CA SER A 39 -10.17 3.10 -5.70
C SER A 39 -11.47 2.32 -5.64
N GLU A 40 -12.41 2.54 -6.56
CA GLU A 40 -13.67 1.77 -6.64
C GLU A 40 -13.45 0.27 -6.79
N LYS A 41 -12.31 -0.15 -7.36
CA LYS A 41 -11.97 -1.56 -7.57
C LYS A 41 -11.11 -2.15 -6.44
N TRP A 42 -10.69 -1.33 -5.48
CA TRP A 42 -9.77 -1.75 -4.43
C TRP A 42 -10.53 -2.31 -3.24
N MET A 43 -10.12 -3.49 -2.78
CA MET A 43 -10.65 -4.04 -1.53
C MET A 43 -10.25 -3.16 -0.35
N SER A 44 -11.15 -3.01 0.62
CA SER A 44 -10.90 -2.25 1.84
C SER A 44 -10.36 -3.16 2.94
N VAL A 45 -9.27 -2.75 3.59
CA VAL A 45 -8.56 -3.54 4.61
C VAL A 45 -8.31 -2.75 5.88
N ASN A 46 -8.24 -3.45 7.00
CA ASN A 46 -7.73 -2.91 8.25
C ASN A 46 -6.19 -2.99 8.22
N ILE A 47 -5.52 -1.85 8.30
CA ILE A 47 -4.04 -1.79 8.27
C ILE A 47 -3.39 -2.53 9.45
N ASN A 48 -4.06 -2.60 10.61
CA ASN A 48 -3.55 -3.36 11.75
C ASN A 48 -3.44 -4.84 11.40
N ASP A 49 -4.46 -5.40 10.75
CA ASP A 49 -4.49 -6.81 10.36
C ASP A 49 -3.41 -7.12 9.32
N ILE A 50 -3.24 -6.24 8.32
CA ILE A 50 -2.22 -6.41 7.28
C ILE A 50 -0.80 -6.34 7.86
N VAL A 51 -0.51 -5.36 8.71
CA VAL A 51 0.82 -5.27 9.35
C VAL A 51 1.07 -6.46 10.26
N ASN A 52 0.07 -6.90 11.04
CA ASN A 52 0.21 -8.07 11.91
C ASN A 52 0.45 -9.36 11.11
N GLN A 53 -0.15 -9.50 9.93
CA GLN A 53 -0.02 -10.68 9.08
C GLN A 53 1.34 -10.72 8.36
N PHE A 54 1.77 -9.61 7.76
CA PHE A 54 2.90 -9.59 6.81
C PHE A 54 4.20 -9.00 7.36
N ALA A 55 4.12 -8.19 8.43
CA ALA A 55 5.29 -7.57 9.05
C ALA A 55 5.11 -7.50 10.59
N PRO A 56 4.92 -8.66 11.27
CA PRO A 56 4.58 -8.69 12.68
C PRO A 56 5.65 -8.03 13.55
N GLY A 57 5.22 -7.05 14.36
CA GLY A 57 6.10 -6.30 15.25
C GLY A 57 7.00 -5.28 14.56
N ALA A 58 6.83 -5.05 13.26
CA ALA A 58 7.53 -3.98 12.54
C ALA A 58 7.16 -2.60 13.09
N GLN A 59 8.13 -1.70 13.09
CA GLN A 59 7.91 -0.29 13.39
C GLN A 59 7.60 0.48 12.11
N ALA A 60 6.86 1.58 12.24
CA ALA A 60 6.52 2.43 11.12
C ALA A 60 7.68 3.37 10.79
N GLU A 61 7.99 3.50 9.51
CA GLU A 61 8.97 4.46 8.99
C GLU A 61 8.28 5.41 8.01
N VAL A 62 8.38 6.71 8.24
CA VAL A 62 7.83 7.71 7.32
C VAL A 62 8.87 8.05 6.26
N GLN A 63 8.51 7.84 5.00
CA GLN A 63 9.37 8.13 3.83
C GLN A 63 8.63 9.06 2.88
N GLY A 64 8.73 10.36 3.14
CA GLY A 64 8.02 11.39 2.37
C GLY A 64 6.51 11.18 2.44
N ASN A 65 5.87 10.92 1.28
CA ASN A 65 4.42 10.73 1.20
C ASN A 65 3.95 9.30 1.56
N LYS A 66 4.79 8.51 2.22
CA LYS A 66 4.50 7.11 2.55
C LYS A 66 4.84 6.79 3.99
N VAL A 67 4.15 5.77 4.51
CA VAL A 67 4.50 5.10 5.76
C VAL A 67 4.76 3.63 5.43
N GLU A 68 5.90 3.11 5.87
CA GLU A 68 6.33 1.73 5.60
C GLU A 68 6.47 0.92 6.90
N TRP A 69 6.06 -0.35 6.85
CA TRP A 69 6.36 -1.34 7.88
C TRP A 69 7.11 -2.49 7.23
N ARG A 70 8.40 -2.62 7.54
CA ARG A 70 9.24 -3.67 6.98
C ARG A 70 9.32 -4.85 7.95
N ASP A 71 9.18 -6.05 7.42
CA ASP A 71 9.34 -7.26 8.21
C ASP A 71 10.80 -7.43 8.70
N LYS A 72 11.00 -8.30 9.70
CA LYS A 72 12.32 -8.51 10.29
C LYS A 72 13.33 -9.11 9.32
N GLU A 73 12.89 -9.88 8.32
CA GLU A 73 13.78 -10.46 7.32
C GLU A 73 14.10 -9.49 6.18
N GLY A 74 13.42 -8.34 6.12
CA GLY A 74 13.59 -7.34 5.07
C GLY A 74 13.09 -7.76 3.69
N LYS A 75 12.24 -8.80 3.63
CA LYS A 75 11.69 -9.39 2.39
C LYS A 75 10.32 -8.84 2.04
N VAL A 76 9.60 -8.24 2.98
CA VAL A 76 8.26 -7.67 2.76
C VAL A 76 8.20 -6.27 3.38
N SER A 77 7.57 -5.34 2.66
CA SER A 77 7.22 -4.03 3.20
C SER A 77 5.75 -3.73 2.95
N ILE A 78 5.02 -3.35 4.01
CA ILE A 78 3.69 -2.76 3.88
C ILE A 78 3.87 -1.29 3.61
N VAL A 79 3.51 -0.85 2.40
CA VAL A 79 3.70 0.53 1.94
C VAL A 79 2.35 1.24 1.87
N ALA A 80 2.08 2.13 2.83
CA ALA A 80 0.88 2.94 2.88
C ALA A 80 1.11 4.33 2.26
N ASP A 81 0.28 4.72 1.29
CA ASP A 81 0.31 6.03 0.65
C ASP A 81 -0.51 7.03 1.48
N ILE A 82 0.10 8.16 1.84
CA ILE A 82 -0.53 9.19 2.67
C ILE A 82 -1.59 9.97 1.90
N GLY A 83 -1.32 10.28 0.62
CA GLY A 83 -2.23 11.04 -0.22
C GLY A 83 -3.40 10.21 -0.71
N GLY A 84 -3.14 8.94 -1.03
CA GLY A 84 -4.12 8.03 -1.59
C GLY A 84 -4.98 7.28 -0.57
N GLY A 85 -4.58 7.16 0.70
CA GLY A 85 -5.40 6.44 1.68
C GLY A 85 -5.46 4.92 1.44
N TYR A 86 -4.44 4.35 0.80
CA TYR A 86 -4.37 2.93 0.46
C TYR A 86 -2.99 2.36 0.81
N LEU A 87 -2.90 1.04 0.95
CA LEU A 87 -1.64 0.33 1.14
C LEU A 87 -1.40 -0.69 0.04
N ARG A 88 -0.16 -1.16 -0.05
CA ARG A 88 0.27 -2.28 -0.88
C ARG A 88 1.24 -3.15 -0.09
N ILE A 89 1.26 -4.44 -0.40
CA ILE A 89 2.20 -5.40 0.19
C ILE A 89 3.33 -5.59 -0.82
N GLN A 90 4.50 -4.97 -0.58
CA GLN A 90 5.63 -5.02 -1.50
C GLN A 90 6.51 -6.24 -1.22
N ASP A 91 6.81 -6.99 -2.28
CA ASP A 91 7.82 -8.05 -2.29
C ASP A 91 9.20 -7.42 -2.51
N LEU A 92 10.05 -7.47 -1.49
CA LEU A 92 11.43 -6.99 -1.51
C LEU A 92 12.44 -8.10 -1.84
N SER A 93 11.99 -9.35 -1.99
CA SER A 93 12.86 -10.46 -2.43
C SER A 93 13.23 -10.36 -3.92
N LYS A 94 12.56 -9.47 -4.67
CA LYS A 94 12.78 -9.26 -6.11
C LYS A 94 13.60 -7.99 -6.36
N PRO A 95 14.46 -7.98 -7.39
CA PRO A 95 15.22 -6.78 -7.77
C PRO A 95 14.36 -5.70 -8.45
N PHE A 96 13.09 -6.01 -8.75
CA PHE A 96 12.13 -5.10 -9.38
C PHE A 96 10.91 -4.92 -8.47
N ARG A 97 10.11 -3.87 -8.73
CA ARG A 97 8.88 -3.60 -7.97
C ARG A 97 7.86 -4.72 -8.22
N ALA A 98 7.64 -5.54 -7.19
CA ALA A 98 6.63 -6.57 -7.16
C ALA A 98 5.74 -6.38 -5.92
N TYR A 99 4.47 -6.77 -6.04
CA TYR A 99 3.49 -6.65 -4.97
C TYR A 99 2.68 -7.93 -4.88
N PHE A 100 2.30 -8.27 -3.65
CA PHE A 100 1.45 -9.40 -3.35
C PHE A 100 -0.02 -8.98 -3.23
N ASP A 101 -0.89 -9.97 -3.40
CA ASP A 101 -2.27 -9.87 -2.92
C ASP A 101 -2.37 -10.11 -1.39
N LEU A 102 -3.60 -10.17 -0.86
CA LEU A 102 -3.86 -10.41 0.56
C LEU A 102 -3.50 -11.82 1.05
N LYS A 103 -3.16 -12.74 0.15
CA LYS A 103 -2.68 -14.09 0.48
C LYS A 103 -1.15 -14.17 0.46
N GLY A 104 -0.45 -13.12 0.05
CA GLY A 104 0.99 -13.15 -0.14
C GLY A 104 1.40 -13.73 -1.49
N GLU A 105 0.49 -13.82 -2.46
CA GLU A 105 0.75 -14.42 -3.77
C GLU A 105 1.08 -13.35 -4.82
N SER A 106 2.00 -13.67 -5.73
CA SER A 106 2.34 -12.80 -6.85
C SER A 106 1.21 -12.79 -7.87
N VAL A 107 0.67 -11.60 -8.17
CA VAL A 107 -0.42 -11.42 -9.13
C VAL A 107 0.03 -10.86 -10.47
N ASN A 108 1.34 -10.87 -10.74
CA ASN A 108 1.91 -10.34 -11.98
C ASN A 108 1.43 -11.09 -13.22
N ASN A 109 1.14 -12.39 -13.09
CA ASN A 109 0.71 -13.23 -14.19
C ASN A 109 -0.67 -13.84 -13.91
N TYR A 110 -1.32 -14.33 -14.95
CA TYR A 110 -2.50 -15.18 -14.87
C TYR A 110 -2.35 -16.39 -15.81
N ILE A 111 -3.09 -17.45 -15.53
CA ILE A 111 -3.18 -18.63 -16.37
C ILE A 111 -4.50 -18.57 -17.13
N ASP A 112 -4.47 -18.69 -18.46
CA ASP A 112 -5.68 -18.72 -19.28
C ASP A 112 -6.38 -20.10 -19.22
N ALA A 113 -7.58 -20.19 -19.81
CA ALA A 113 -8.35 -21.43 -19.85
C ALA A 113 -7.65 -22.59 -20.59
N LYS A 114 -6.55 -22.32 -21.31
CA LYS A 114 -5.74 -23.32 -22.01
C LYS A 114 -4.46 -23.67 -21.24
N GLY A 115 -4.30 -23.17 -20.01
CA GLY A 115 -3.13 -23.43 -19.18
C GLY A 115 -1.89 -22.58 -19.52
N LYS A 116 -2.02 -21.57 -20.39
CA LYS A 116 -0.89 -20.71 -20.77
C LYS A 116 -0.78 -19.51 -19.83
N GLN A 117 0.45 -19.21 -19.42
CA GLN A 117 0.75 -18.04 -18.59
C GLN A 117 0.83 -16.76 -19.43
N HIS A 118 0.20 -15.70 -18.95
CA HIS A 118 0.22 -14.36 -19.53
C HIS A 118 0.49 -13.30 -18.45
N GLY A 119 1.07 -12.18 -18.86
CA GLY A 119 1.19 -11.01 -17.99
C GLY A 119 -0.18 -10.41 -17.71
N ARG A 120 -0.47 -10.13 -16.44
CA ARG A 120 -1.75 -9.54 -16.04
C ARG A 120 -1.81 -8.07 -16.46
N PRO A 121 -2.93 -7.61 -17.06
CA PRO A 121 -3.13 -6.20 -17.38
C PRO A 121 -2.97 -5.30 -16.15
N LYS A 122 -2.45 -4.09 -16.34
CA LYS A 122 -2.13 -3.15 -15.25
C LYS A 122 -3.32 -2.92 -14.32
N ALA A 123 -4.51 -2.63 -14.86
CA ALA A 123 -5.70 -2.31 -14.07
C ALA A 123 -6.15 -3.49 -13.19
N GLU A 124 -6.10 -4.72 -13.72
CA GLU A 124 -6.41 -5.92 -12.93
C GLU A 124 -5.37 -6.15 -11.84
N ARG A 125 -4.08 -5.98 -12.16
CA ARG A 125 -3.00 -6.10 -11.18
C ARG A 125 -3.14 -5.06 -10.07
N GLU A 126 -3.48 -3.82 -10.41
CA GLU A 126 -3.67 -2.76 -9.42
C GLU A 126 -4.87 -3.05 -8.50
N ALA A 127 -5.98 -3.54 -9.05
CA ALA A 127 -7.14 -3.97 -8.25
C ALA A 127 -6.80 -5.10 -7.24
N LEU A 128 -5.82 -5.96 -7.57
CA LEU A 128 -5.37 -7.05 -6.71
C LEU A 128 -4.24 -6.69 -5.75
N THR A 129 -3.61 -5.51 -5.88
CA THR A 129 -2.43 -5.12 -5.10
C THR A 129 -2.60 -3.84 -4.31
N HIS A 130 -3.59 -3.01 -4.66
CA HIS A 130 -3.92 -1.78 -3.95
C HIS A 130 -5.13 -2.03 -3.07
N PHE A 131 -4.99 -1.69 -1.79
CA PHE A 131 -6.01 -1.92 -0.80
C PHE A 131 -6.34 -0.63 -0.07
N ARG A 132 -7.60 -0.19 -0.16
CA ARG A 132 -8.06 1.00 0.57
C ARG A 132 -7.92 0.74 2.07
N ILE A 133 -7.33 1.69 2.79
CA ILE A 133 -7.25 1.60 4.24
C ILE A 133 -8.60 2.03 4.82
N LYS A 134 -9.21 1.17 5.63
CA LYS A 134 -10.45 1.47 6.35
C LYS A 134 -10.28 2.68 7.29
N TYR A 135 -11.32 3.48 7.41
CA TYR A 135 -11.48 4.46 8.49
C TYR A 135 -11.76 3.76 9.81
N ARG A 136 -11.48 4.43 10.93
CA ARG A 136 -11.72 3.86 12.27
C ARG A 136 -13.17 3.49 12.52
N SER A 137 -14.12 4.18 11.89
CA SER A 137 -15.54 3.84 11.95
C SER A 137 -15.93 2.59 11.16
N GLU A 138 -15.03 2.05 10.32
CA GLU A 138 -15.27 0.88 9.46
C GLU A 138 -14.52 -0.37 9.97
N MET A 139 -13.82 -0.26 11.10
CA MET A 139 -12.98 -1.30 11.72
C MET A 139 -13.63 -1.90 12.95
#